data_AF-A0A3A4ZUG9-F1
#
_entry.id   AF-A0A3A4ZUG9-F1
#
_cell.length_a   1.000
_cell.length_b   1.000
_cell.length_c   1.000
_cell.angle_alpha   90.00
_cell.angle_beta   90.00
_cell.angle_gamma   90.00
#
_symmetry.space_group_name_H-M   'P 1'
#
loop_
_entity.id
_entity.type
_entity.pdbx_description
1 polymer ?
#
loop_
_entity_poly.entity_id
_entity_poly.type
_entity_poly.pdbx_seq_one_letter_code
_entity_poly.pdbx_strand_id
1 'polypeptide(L)'
;MWDIRGLDPAKHGTPVKEKAMITETLVEANPDFTLKPGLARSWEQVAPAQWKFILREGVRFHDGGELTADAVKWSVERALKVDPTLKELTKIKSVETAGKDTLLFTTEEPYAAFPAALEHPGMGIAGPNSGPGEKEVIAEPVGTGPFKLEKWDTATGTLYLRRNDDYWGTKPKIERIIIKSIPDPAARSMAVEKGEVDFTCDVPYGDVERLKAAPGVKVEICSTARVYQLIFGRLDGTPYGDVRVRQALSYALDRRVIAEKTLHGSAEPAVGPLMPAMEWANGNLKGYSHDLNKAKELLAEAGWKDVDGDGVLEKNGEKFNVTLYTYPQRPGLQPMAEAIQAMLKEAGIKVEVRVMDS
;
A
#
# COMPACT_ATOMS: atom_id res chain seq x y z
N MET A 1 13.54 2.88 -7.56
CA MET A 1 12.33 2.42 -6.82
C MET A 1 12.76 1.68 -5.57
N TRP A 2 11.85 1.21 -4.71
CA TRP A 2 12.22 0.39 -3.53
C TRP A 2 12.97 -0.91 -3.89
N ASP A 3 13.38 -1.62 -2.85
CA ASP A 3 13.99 -2.94 -2.93
C ASP A 3 13.08 -3.96 -3.64
N ILE A 4 13.65 -4.71 -4.59
CA ILE A 4 12.94 -5.75 -5.35
C ILE A 4 13.50 -7.09 -4.89
N ARG A 5 12.81 -7.72 -3.93
CA ARG A 5 13.25 -8.96 -3.26
C ARG A 5 12.79 -10.25 -3.96
N GLY A 6 11.87 -10.14 -4.91
CA GLY A 6 11.29 -11.26 -5.63
C GLY A 6 10.24 -10.81 -6.64
N LEU A 7 9.84 -11.72 -7.51
CA LEU A 7 8.88 -11.47 -8.61
C LEU A 7 7.65 -12.36 -8.56
N ASP A 8 7.43 -13.08 -7.45
CA ASP A 8 6.18 -13.80 -7.23
C ASP A 8 5.03 -12.81 -7.06
N PRO A 9 4.00 -12.80 -7.93
CA PRO A 9 2.89 -11.86 -7.82
C PRO A 9 2.19 -11.93 -6.46
N ALA A 10 2.08 -13.11 -5.84
CA ALA A 10 1.40 -13.27 -4.56
C ALA A 10 2.14 -12.59 -3.40
N LYS A 11 3.48 -12.61 -3.41
CA LYS A 11 4.33 -12.02 -2.35
C LYS A 11 4.81 -10.62 -2.66
N HIS A 12 4.93 -10.30 -3.95
CA HIS A 12 5.55 -9.11 -4.49
C HIS A 12 4.64 -8.44 -5.54
N GLY A 13 3.33 -8.44 -5.28
CA GLY A 13 2.33 -7.91 -6.20
C GLY A 13 2.57 -6.45 -6.58
N THR A 14 3.01 -5.60 -5.65
CA THR A 14 3.31 -4.19 -5.95
C THR A 14 4.39 -4.03 -7.03
N PRO A 15 5.63 -4.55 -6.89
CA PRO A 15 6.61 -4.43 -7.96
C PRO A 15 6.21 -5.16 -9.25
N VAL A 16 5.47 -6.28 -9.17
CA VAL A 16 5.14 -7.11 -10.35
C VAL A 16 3.93 -6.59 -11.14
N LYS A 17 2.81 -6.27 -10.45
CA LYS A 17 1.56 -5.76 -11.06
C LYS A 17 1.57 -4.25 -11.22
N GLU A 18 1.82 -3.49 -10.16
CA GLU A 18 1.65 -2.02 -10.22
C GLU A 18 2.79 -1.30 -10.93
N LYS A 19 4.02 -1.80 -10.78
CA LYS A 19 5.23 -1.10 -11.23
C LYS A 19 5.78 -1.66 -12.53
N ALA A 20 5.97 -2.97 -12.60
CA ALA A 20 6.43 -3.64 -13.80
C ALA A 20 5.29 -3.94 -14.79
N MET A 21 4.03 -3.96 -14.34
CA MET A 21 2.86 -4.28 -15.16
C MET A 21 3.01 -5.61 -15.92
N ILE A 22 3.61 -6.60 -15.27
CA ILE A 22 3.80 -7.94 -15.83
C ILE A 22 2.48 -8.71 -15.74
N THR A 23 1.86 -8.71 -14.56
CA THR A 23 0.58 -9.39 -14.29
C THR A 23 -0.56 -8.38 -14.16
N GLU A 24 -1.79 -8.82 -14.40
CA GLU A 24 -3.01 -8.04 -14.24
C GLU A 24 -3.95 -8.74 -13.25
N THR A 25 -4.88 -8.00 -12.66
CA THR A 25 -5.89 -8.51 -11.71
C THR A 25 -7.25 -8.70 -12.39
N LEU A 26 -8.15 -9.47 -11.77
CA LEU A 26 -9.51 -9.66 -12.30
C LEU A 26 -10.32 -8.36 -12.29
N VAL A 27 -10.11 -7.54 -11.26
CA VAL A 27 -10.74 -6.23 -11.06
C VAL A 27 -9.64 -5.17 -10.98
N GLU A 28 -9.92 -3.98 -11.49
CA GLU A 28 -9.05 -2.81 -11.33
C GLU A 28 -9.82 -1.65 -10.68
N ALA A 29 -9.11 -0.56 -10.39
CA ALA A 29 -9.72 0.69 -9.94
C ALA A 29 -9.54 1.82 -10.97
N ASN A 30 -10.51 2.73 -10.99
CA ASN A 30 -10.42 4.03 -11.65
C ASN A 30 -9.66 5.03 -10.76
N PRO A 31 -9.21 6.17 -11.31
CA PRO A 31 -8.61 7.25 -10.52
C PRO A 31 -9.51 7.82 -9.42
N ASP A 32 -10.83 7.67 -9.52
CA ASP A 32 -11.83 8.04 -8.51
C ASP A 32 -12.11 6.92 -7.48
N PHE A 33 -11.31 5.86 -7.49
CA PHE A 33 -11.39 4.68 -6.62
C PHE A 33 -12.62 3.78 -6.85
N THR A 34 -13.43 4.05 -7.88
CA THR A 34 -14.49 3.11 -8.28
C THR A 34 -13.88 1.88 -8.95
N LEU A 35 -14.53 0.72 -8.76
CA LEU A 35 -14.06 -0.52 -9.39
C LEU A 35 -14.39 -0.53 -10.88
N LYS A 36 -13.48 -1.07 -11.68
CA LYS A 36 -13.65 -1.28 -13.13
C LYS A 36 -13.22 -2.69 -13.55
N PRO A 37 -13.72 -3.21 -14.68
CA PRO A 37 -13.25 -4.46 -15.28
C PRO A 37 -11.74 -4.51 -15.52
N GLY A 38 -11.07 -5.49 -14.91
CA GLY A 38 -9.70 -5.91 -15.22
C GLY A 38 -9.72 -7.06 -16.22
N LEU A 39 -9.07 -8.18 -15.91
CA LEU A 39 -9.14 -9.41 -16.70
C LEU A 39 -10.55 -10.04 -16.75
N ALA A 40 -11.38 -9.78 -15.75
CA ALA A 40 -12.81 -10.07 -15.82
C ALA A 40 -13.54 -8.90 -16.46
N ARG A 41 -14.30 -9.15 -17.54
CA ARG A 41 -15.13 -8.14 -18.22
C ARG A 41 -16.36 -7.75 -17.40
N SER A 42 -16.85 -8.64 -16.53
CA SER A 42 -17.97 -8.39 -15.63
C SER A 42 -17.95 -9.32 -14.43
N TRP A 43 -18.68 -8.94 -13.38
CA TRP A 43 -18.98 -9.78 -12.23
C TRP A 43 -20.37 -9.48 -11.67
N GLU A 44 -20.96 -10.45 -11.00
CA GLU A 44 -22.26 -10.33 -10.34
C GLU A 44 -22.30 -11.17 -9.04
N GLN A 45 -22.98 -10.67 -8.02
CA GLN A 45 -23.27 -11.45 -6.82
C GLN A 45 -24.49 -12.32 -7.09
N VAL A 46 -24.31 -13.65 -7.12
CA VAL A 46 -25.37 -14.61 -7.45
C VAL A 46 -26.03 -15.22 -6.20
N ALA A 47 -25.35 -15.14 -5.05
CA ALA A 47 -25.88 -15.47 -3.73
C ALA A 47 -25.12 -14.69 -2.63
N PRO A 48 -25.58 -14.67 -1.36
CA PRO A 48 -24.95 -13.85 -0.32
C PRO A 48 -23.42 -13.99 -0.22
N ALA A 49 -22.89 -15.19 -0.39
CA ALA A 49 -21.45 -15.50 -0.37
C ALA A 49 -20.94 -16.06 -1.71
N GLN A 50 -21.65 -15.85 -2.82
CA GLN A 50 -21.25 -16.36 -4.14
C GLN A 50 -21.21 -15.27 -5.20
N TRP A 51 -20.11 -15.26 -5.96
CA TRP A 51 -19.86 -14.29 -7.00
C TRP A 51 -19.46 -14.98 -8.30
N LYS A 52 -20.07 -14.55 -9.39
CA LYS A 52 -19.74 -15.03 -10.73
C LYS A 52 -18.94 -13.96 -11.46
N PHE A 53 -17.83 -14.37 -12.08
CA PHE A 53 -16.95 -13.51 -12.87
C PHE A 53 -16.86 -14.06 -14.30
N ILE A 54 -16.95 -13.18 -15.28
CA ILE A 54 -16.77 -13.52 -16.70
C ILE A 54 -15.45 -12.91 -17.19
N LEU A 55 -14.57 -13.74 -17.71
CA LEU A 55 -13.28 -13.33 -18.27
C LEU A 55 -13.42 -12.64 -19.62
N ARG A 56 -12.42 -11.84 -19.96
CA ARG A 56 -12.25 -11.31 -21.32
C ARG A 56 -11.88 -12.44 -22.29
N GLU A 57 -12.42 -12.33 -23.49
CA GLU A 57 -12.09 -13.24 -24.59
C GLU A 57 -10.78 -12.79 -25.27
N GLY A 58 -9.99 -13.75 -25.76
CA GLY A 58 -8.80 -13.48 -26.58
C GLY A 58 -7.57 -13.00 -25.81
N VAL A 59 -7.62 -12.92 -24.46
CA VAL A 59 -6.45 -12.57 -23.66
C VAL A 59 -5.44 -13.73 -23.65
N ARG A 60 -4.16 -13.39 -23.84
CA ARG A 60 -3.06 -14.35 -23.80
C ARG A 60 -2.03 -13.97 -22.76
N PHE A 61 -1.46 -14.99 -22.15
CA PHE A 61 -0.24 -14.89 -21.38
C PHE A 61 0.96 -14.56 -22.28
N HIS A 62 2.04 -14.08 -21.68
CA HIS A 62 3.25 -13.65 -22.38
C HIS A 62 3.91 -14.75 -23.22
N ASP A 63 3.67 -16.02 -22.90
CA ASP A 63 4.13 -17.22 -23.59
C ASP A 63 3.18 -17.70 -24.71
N GLY A 64 2.07 -17.00 -24.94
CA GLY A 64 1.05 -17.33 -25.93
C GLY A 64 -0.09 -18.21 -25.42
N GLY A 65 0.02 -18.74 -24.19
CA GLY A 65 -1.04 -19.49 -23.52
C GLY A 65 -2.31 -18.64 -23.38
N GLU A 66 -3.48 -19.27 -23.47
CA GLU A 66 -4.74 -18.55 -23.36
C GLU A 66 -5.15 -18.34 -21.91
N LEU A 67 -5.72 -17.17 -21.59
CA LEU A 67 -6.34 -16.92 -20.30
C LEU A 67 -7.69 -17.63 -20.23
N THR A 68 -7.76 -18.71 -19.45
CA THR A 68 -8.98 -19.47 -19.19
C THR A 68 -9.37 -19.40 -17.71
N ALA A 69 -10.63 -19.75 -17.41
CA ALA A 69 -11.13 -19.89 -16.06
C ALA A 69 -10.27 -20.86 -15.23
N ASP A 70 -9.80 -21.96 -15.82
CA ASP A 70 -8.92 -22.92 -15.14
C ASP A 70 -7.54 -22.33 -14.84
N ALA A 71 -6.97 -21.54 -15.76
CA ALA A 71 -5.70 -20.84 -15.51
C ALA A 71 -5.81 -19.82 -14.38
N VAL A 72 -6.91 -19.05 -14.36
CA VAL A 72 -7.22 -18.11 -13.28
C VAL A 72 -7.41 -18.84 -11.96
N LYS A 73 -8.20 -19.93 -11.95
CA LYS A 73 -8.42 -20.76 -10.76
C LYS A 73 -7.10 -21.27 -10.19
N TRP A 74 -6.24 -21.84 -11.04
CA TRP A 74 -4.90 -22.28 -10.64
C TRP A 74 -4.09 -21.14 -9.99
N SER A 75 -4.05 -19.97 -10.63
CA SER A 75 -3.29 -18.82 -10.12
C SER A 75 -3.82 -18.34 -8.77
N VAL A 76 -5.14 -18.26 -8.61
CA VAL A 76 -5.77 -17.83 -7.36
C VAL A 76 -5.52 -18.84 -6.24
N GLU A 77 -5.80 -20.13 -6.47
CA GLU A 77 -5.60 -21.17 -5.46
C GLU A 77 -4.14 -21.23 -4.99
N ARG A 78 -3.19 -21.08 -5.93
CA ARG A 78 -1.78 -20.95 -5.62
C ARG A 78 -1.49 -19.72 -4.77
N ALA A 79 -1.96 -18.53 -5.16
CA ALA A 79 -1.69 -17.30 -4.44
C ALA A 79 -2.14 -17.38 -2.98
N LEU A 80 -3.33 -17.93 -2.73
CA LEU A 80 -3.88 -18.12 -1.38
C LEU A 80 -3.06 -19.10 -0.53
N LYS A 81 -2.40 -20.07 -1.15
CA LYS A 81 -1.52 -21.03 -0.45
C LYS A 81 -0.14 -20.44 -0.15
N VAL A 82 0.39 -19.65 -1.07
CA VAL A 82 1.71 -19.01 -0.97
C VAL A 82 1.72 -17.84 0.01
N ASP A 83 0.62 -17.08 0.08
CA ASP A 83 0.41 -16.00 1.02
C ASP A 83 -0.97 -16.11 1.70
N PRO A 84 -1.03 -16.67 2.93
CA PRO A 84 -2.26 -16.80 3.70
C PRO A 84 -2.96 -15.47 4.01
N THR A 85 -2.25 -14.33 3.98
CA THR A 85 -2.87 -13.01 4.21
C THR A 85 -3.83 -12.64 3.08
N LEU A 86 -3.59 -13.15 1.86
CA LEU A 86 -4.52 -13.01 0.74
C LEU A 86 -5.82 -13.79 0.98
N LYS A 87 -5.76 -14.91 1.70
CA LYS A 87 -6.97 -15.64 2.10
C LYS A 87 -7.78 -14.86 3.13
N GLU A 88 -7.14 -14.25 4.11
CA GLU A 88 -7.81 -13.38 5.08
C GLU A 88 -8.44 -12.15 4.40
N LEU A 89 -7.72 -11.55 3.44
CA LEU A 89 -8.19 -10.40 2.66
C LEU A 89 -9.39 -10.74 1.78
N THR A 90 -9.31 -11.84 1.02
CA THR A 90 -10.33 -12.18 0.01
C THR A 90 -11.47 -13.03 0.57
N LYS A 91 -11.25 -13.70 1.71
CA LYS A 91 -12.17 -14.67 2.33
C LYS A 91 -12.59 -15.78 1.36
N ILE A 92 -11.76 -16.13 0.37
CA ILE A 92 -12.09 -17.16 -0.61
C ILE A 92 -12.11 -18.53 0.08
N LYS A 93 -13.26 -19.20 -0.04
CA LYS A 93 -13.46 -20.58 0.37
C LYS A 93 -13.19 -21.55 -0.78
N SER A 94 -13.72 -21.26 -1.97
CA SER A 94 -13.52 -22.08 -3.17
C SER A 94 -13.64 -21.26 -4.45
N VAL A 95 -13.00 -21.78 -5.50
CA VAL A 95 -13.11 -21.29 -6.87
C VAL A 95 -13.52 -22.45 -7.77
N GLU A 96 -14.63 -22.29 -8.47
CA GLU A 96 -15.13 -23.26 -9.45
C GLU A 96 -15.13 -22.62 -10.84
N THR A 97 -15.04 -23.45 -11.87
CA THR A 97 -15.09 -23.01 -13.26
C THR A 97 -16.35 -23.56 -13.91
N ALA A 98 -17.02 -22.72 -14.70
CA ALA A 98 -18.26 -23.07 -15.40
C ALA A 98 -18.06 -22.84 -16.91
N GLY A 99 -17.23 -23.67 -17.53
CA GLY A 99 -16.77 -23.47 -18.91
C GLY A 99 -15.48 -22.67 -18.98
N LYS A 100 -15.17 -22.14 -20.15
CA LYS A 100 -13.83 -21.61 -20.47
C LYS A 100 -13.55 -20.23 -19.85
N ASP A 101 -14.56 -19.41 -19.66
CA ASP A 101 -14.43 -17.98 -19.31
C ASP A 101 -15.17 -17.61 -18.02
N THR A 102 -15.82 -18.56 -17.35
CA THR A 102 -16.67 -18.25 -16.18
C THR A 102 -16.06 -18.85 -14.91
N LEU A 103 -15.85 -18.01 -13.91
CA LEU A 103 -15.48 -18.41 -12.55
C LEU A 103 -16.64 -18.19 -11.59
N LEU A 104 -16.82 -19.13 -10.67
CA LEU A 104 -17.72 -19.02 -9.53
C LEU A 104 -16.89 -19.04 -8.25
N PHE A 105 -16.80 -17.89 -7.60
CA PHE A 105 -16.15 -17.74 -6.30
C PHE A 105 -17.17 -17.94 -5.18
N THR A 106 -16.79 -18.70 -4.15
CA THR A 106 -17.53 -18.75 -2.89
C THR A 106 -16.65 -18.17 -1.78
N THR A 107 -17.17 -17.21 -1.02
CA THR A 107 -16.51 -16.64 0.15
C THR A 107 -16.92 -17.39 1.44
N GLU A 108 -16.11 -17.30 2.50
CA GLU A 108 -16.38 -17.96 3.78
C GLU A 108 -17.65 -17.42 4.47
N GLU A 109 -17.99 -16.16 4.20
CA GLU A 109 -19.18 -15.46 4.68
C GLU A 109 -19.67 -14.46 3.62
N PRO A 110 -20.87 -13.88 3.74
CA PRO A 110 -21.30 -12.80 2.87
C PRO A 110 -20.30 -11.64 2.89
N TYR A 111 -19.67 -11.37 1.74
CA TYR A 111 -18.56 -10.42 1.66
C TYR A 111 -18.73 -9.46 0.48
N ALA A 112 -19.40 -8.32 0.74
CA ALA A 112 -19.71 -7.32 -0.28
C ALA A 112 -18.46 -6.67 -0.92
N ALA A 113 -17.34 -6.61 -0.17
CA ALA A 113 -16.09 -6.05 -0.65
C ALA A 113 -15.25 -7.03 -1.49
N PHE A 114 -15.78 -8.24 -1.79
CA PHE A 114 -15.04 -9.27 -2.51
C PHE A 114 -14.44 -8.79 -3.86
N PRO A 115 -15.19 -8.09 -4.75
CA PRO A 115 -14.61 -7.58 -5.98
C PRO A 115 -13.45 -6.60 -5.74
N ALA A 116 -13.54 -5.76 -4.70
CA ALA A 116 -12.45 -4.83 -4.34
C ALA A 116 -11.22 -5.58 -3.84
N ALA A 117 -11.39 -6.68 -3.08
CA ALA A 117 -10.29 -7.51 -2.62
C ALA A 117 -9.50 -8.15 -3.78
N LEU A 118 -10.16 -8.40 -4.93
CA LEU A 118 -9.51 -8.93 -6.14
C LEU A 118 -8.73 -7.87 -6.94
N GLU A 119 -8.81 -6.59 -6.60
CA GLU A 119 -7.93 -5.54 -7.15
C GLU A 119 -6.51 -5.61 -6.55
N HIS A 120 -6.39 -6.19 -5.34
CA HIS A 120 -5.16 -6.21 -4.59
C HIS A 120 -3.99 -6.75 -5.43
N PRO A 121 -2.81 -6.11 -5.43
CA PRO A 121 -1.69 -6.50 -6.30
C PRO A 121 -1.25 -7.97 -6.14
N GLY A 122 -1.40 -8.53 -4.95
CA GLY A 122 -1.15 -9.95 -4.65
C GLY A 122 -2.04 -10.94 -5.41
N MET A 123 -3.17 -10.46 -5.95
CA MET A 123 -4.12 -11.23 -6.76
C MET A 123 -3.81 -11.15 -8.27
N GLY A 124 -2.63 -10.66 -8.65
CA GLY A 124 -2.17 -10.65 -10.04
C GLY A 124 -2.12 -12.06 -10.62
N ILE A 125 -2.73 -12.25 -11.80
CA ILE A 125 -2.84 -13.56 -12.43
C ILE A 125 -1.54 -13.92 -13.16
N ALA A 126 -0.95 -15.03 -12.74
CA ALA A 126 0.17 -15.66 -13.40
C ALA A 126 -0.30 -16.87 -14.22
N GLY A 127 0.36 -17.13 -15.34
CA GLY A 127 0.11 -18.30 -16.17
C GLY A 127 0.65 -19.58 -15.53
N PRO A 128 0.01 -20.75 -15.73
CA PRO A 128 0.48 -22.04 -15.20
C PRO A 128 1.93 -22.39 -15.57
N ASN A 129 2.39 -21.92 -16.73
CA ASN A 129 3.77 -22.11 -17.20
C ASN A 129 4.80 -21.22 -16.49
N SER A 130 4.38 -20.35 -15.57
CA SER A 130 5.31 -19.63 -14.69
C SER A 130 6.12 -20.58 -13.80
N GLY A 131 5.73 -21.87 -13.73
CA GLY A 131 6.41 -22.94 -13.02
C GLY A 131 6.39 -22.70 -11.51
N PRO A 132 5.64 -23.48 -10.72
CA PRO A 132 5.84 -23.39 -9.28
C PRO A 132 7.30 -23.80 -9.00
N GLY A 133 8.12 -22.84 -8.56
CA GLY A 133 9.44 -23.11 -8.02
C GLY A 133 9.33 -23.80 -6.67
N GLU A 134 10.39 -23.75 -5.87
CA GLU A 134 10.37 -24.30 -4.51
C GLU A 134 9.21 -23.70 -3.70
N LYS A 135 8.43 -24.55 -3.01
CA LYS A 135 7.25 -24.14 -2.22
C LYS A 135 6.22 -23.35 -3.04
N GLU A 136 6.11 -23.68 -4.32
CA GLU A 136 5.23 -23.05 -5.30
C GLU A 136 5.58 -21.61 -5.67
N VAL A 137 6.68 -21.04 -5.17
CA VAL A 137 7.08 -19.64 -5.42
C VAL A 137 7.46 -19.42 -6.89
N ILE A 138 6.94 -18.36 -7.51
CA ILE A 138 7.23 -17.99 -8.90
C ILE A 138 8.46 -17.08 -8.92
N ALA A 139 9.51 -17.51 -9.62
CA ALA A 139 10.72 -16.71 -9.83
C ALA A 139 10.59 -15.79 -11.06
N GLU A 140 9.94 -16.28 -12.12
CA GLU A 140 9.76 -15.56 -13.39
C GLU A 140 8.27 -15.59 -13.78
N PRO A 141 7.51 -14.55 -13.45
CA PRO A 141 6.08 -14.52 -13.75
C PRO A 141 5.81 -14.41 -15.25
N VAL A 142 5.00 -15.34 -15.77
CA VAL A 142 4.38 -15.23 -17.10
C VAL A 142 3.00 -14.60 -16.91
N GLY A 143 2.89 -13.30 -17.14
CA GLY A 143 1.64 -12.56 -16.95
C GLY A 143 0.87 -12.32 -18.25
N THR A 144 -0.17 -11.49 -18.18
CA THR A 144 -0.97 -11.04 -19.33
C THR A 144 -0.73 -9.57 -19.67
N GLY A 145 0.04 -8.86 -18.83
CA GLY A 145 0.15 -7.42 -18.83
C GLY A 145 0.89 -6.83 -20.04
N PRO A 146 0.95 -5.49 -20.12
CA PRO A 146 1.54 -4.76 -21.23
C PRO A 146 3.07 -4.90 -21.35
N PHE A 147 3.76 -5.41 -20.33
CA PHE A 147 5.21 -5.61 -20.36
C PHE A 147 5.60 -7.03 -19.93
N LYS A 148 6.55 -7.63 -20.65
CA LYS A 148 7.13 -8.95 -20.37
C LYS A 148 8.47 -8.77 -19.65
N LEU A 149 8.77 -9.66 -18.71
CA LEU A 149 10.11 -9.74 -18.11
C LEU A 149 11.13 -10.19 -19.18
N GLU A 150 12.19 -9.41 -19.38
CA GLU A 150 13.34 -9.84 -20.19
C GLU A 150 14.46 -10.42 -19.32
N LYS A 151 14.75 -9.74 -18.20
CA LYS A 151 15.80 -10.14 -17.26
C LYS A 151 15.53 -9.51 -15.90
N TRP A 152 15.78 -10.25 -14.84
CA TRP A 152 16.01 -9.70 -13.52
C TRP A 152 17.49 -9.88 -13.14
N ASP A 153 18.20 -8.77 -13.01
CA ASP A 153 19.56 -8.77 -12.51
C ASP A 153 19.54 -8.66 -10.98
N THR A 154 19.57 -9.82 -10.31
CA THR A 154 19.46 -9.91 -8.84
C THR A 154 20.65 -9.29 -8.12
N ALA A 155 21.83 -9.23 -8.76
CA ALA A 155 23.01 -8.60 -8.18
C ALA A 155 22.85 -7.07 -8.05
N THR A 156 22.10 -6.45 -8.97
CA THR A 156 21.84 -5.00 -8.98
C THR A 156 20.42 -4.63 -8.58
N GLY A 157 19.51 -5.61 -8.44
CA GLY A 157 18.07 -5.36 -8.24
C GLY A 157 17.40 -4.69 -9.44
N THR A 158 17.93 -4.86 -10.67
CA THR A 158 17.42 -4.19 -11.87
C THR A 158 16.51 -5.11 -12.69
N LEU A 159 15.31 -4.64 -13.02
CA LEU A 159 14.40 -5.33 -13.95
C LEU A 159 14.49 -4.71 -15.34
N TYR A 160 14.67 -5.57 -16.33
CA TYR A 160 14.59 -5.23 -17.74
C TYR A 160 13.29 -5.80 -18.28
N LEU A 161 12.45 -4.93 -18.83
CA LEU A 161 11.14 -5.24 -19.34
C LEU A 161 11.03 -4.80 -20.80
N ARG A 162 10.36 -5.61 -21.63
CA ARG A 162 9.96 -5.23 -22.99
C ARG A 162 8.45 -5.17 -23.10
N ARG A 163 7.96 -4.34 -24.01
CA ARG A 163 6.53 -4.31 -24.34
C ARG A 163 6.04 -5.69 -24.80
N ASN A 164 4.84 -6.05 -24.36
CA ASN A 164 4.08 -7.15 -24.92
C ASN A 164 3.40 -6.67 -26.21
N ASP A 165 3.97 -7.01 -27.37
CA ASP A 165 3.43 -6.55 -28.66
C ASP A 165 2.06 -7.14 -29.00
N ASP A 166 1.70 -8.27 -28.36
CA ASP A 166 0.41 -8.97 -28.47
C ASP A 166 -0.53 -8.62 -27.30
N TYR A 167 -0.28 -7.52 -26.59
CA TYR A 167 -1.12 -7.10 -25.46
C TYR A 167 -2.56 -6.86 -25.91
N TRP A 168 -3.50 -7.46 -25.17
CA TRP A 168 -4.93 -7.42 -25.49
C TRP A 168 -5.55 -6.02 -25.33
N GLY A 169 -4.94 -5.19 -24.48
CA GLY A 169 -5.39 -3.83 -24.19
C GLY A 169 -4.75 -2.77 -25.10
N THR A 170 -4.64 -1.54 -24.60
CA THR A 170 -3.97 -0.47 -25.34
C THR A 170 -2.46 -0.68 -25.30
N LYS A 171 -1.86 -0.90 -26.46
CA LYS A 171 -0.42 -1.11 -26.61
C LYS A 171 0.38 0.11 -26.13
N PRO A 172 1.32 -0.04 -25.19
CA PRO A 172 2.19 1.05 -24.77
C PRO A 172 3.02 1.61 -25.93
N LYS A 173 3.22 2.93 -25.94
CA LYS A 173 4.13 3.59 -26.89
C LYS A 173 5.60 3.32 -26.57
N ILE A 174 5.92 3.06 -25.29
CA ILE A 174 7.25 2.74 -24.81
C ILE A 174 7.55 1.26 -25.08
N GLU A 175 8.74 0.97 -25.61
CA GLU A 175 9.13 -0.40 -25.99
C GLU A 175 9.86 -1.14 -24.87
N ARG A 176 10.57 -0.41 -24.01
CA ARG A 176 11.36 -0.97 -22.91
C ARG A 176 11.22 -0.14 -21.65
N ILE A 177 11.20 -0.82 -20.50
CA ILE A 177 11.27 -0.20 -19.18
C ILE A 177 12.43 -0.84 -18.43
N ILE A 178 13.27 -0.01 -17.80
CA ILE A 178 14.32 -0.45 -16.89
C ILE A 178 13.97 0.05 -15.50
N ILE A 179 13.60 -0.86 -14.60
CA ILE A 179 13.29 -0.52 -13.22
C ILE A 179 14.52 -0.78 -12.37
N LYS A 180 15.17 0.29 -11.90
CA LYS A 180 16.30 0.23 -10.98
C LYS A 180 15.81 0.22 -9.53
N SER A 181 16.31 -0.70 -8.72
CA SER A 181 16.15 -0.61 -7.27
C SER A 181 17.13 0.44 -6.71
N ILE A 182 16.55 1.46 -6.08
CA ILE A 182 17.23 2.57 -5.40
C ILE A 182 16.43 2.82 -4.11
N PRO A 183 16.65 2.02 -3.05
CA PRO A 183 15.85 2.05 -1.82
C PRO A 183 15.93 3.38 -1.07
N ASP A 184 17.08 4.04 -1.12
CA ASP A 184 17.31 5.33 -0.47
C ASP A 184 16.60 6.48 -1.22
N PRO A 185 15.72 7.25 -0.55
CA PRO A 185 15.04 8.39 -1.17
C PRO A 185 15.99 9.48 -1.70
N ALA A 186 17.06 9.80 -0.98
CA ALA A 186 18.00 10.86 -1.39
C ALA A 186 18.76 10.46 -2.66
N ALA A 187 19.13 9.19 -2.79
CA ALA A 187 19.70 8.63 -4.01
C ALA A 187 18.73 8.70 -5.19
N ARG A 188 17.42 8.46 -4.97
CA ARG A 188 16.39 8.65 -6.03
C ARG A 188 16.32 10.11 -6.49
N SER A 189 16.36 11.05 -5.55
CA SER A 189 16.35 12.49 -5.81
C SER A 189 17.55 12.91 -6.67
N MET A 190 18.77 12.45 -6.32
CA MET A 190 19.97 12.71 -7.11
C MET A 190 19.93 12.03 -8.49
N ALA A 191 19.40 10.81 -8.59
CA ALA A 191 19.36 10.07 -9.84
C ALA A 191 18.48 10.77 -10.89
N VAL A 192 17.31 11.30 -10.50
CA VAL A 192 16.45 12.03 -11.44
C VAL A 192 17.05 13.40 -11.80
N GLU A 193 17.65 14.09 -10.83
CA GLU A 193 18.30 15.40 -11.07
C GLU A 193 19.49 15.30 -12.03
N LYS A 194 20.24 14.18 -12.00
CA LYS A 194 21.35 13.90 -12.92
C LYS A 194 20.91 13.29 -14.26
N GLY A 195 19.62 13.00 -14.45
CA GLY A 195 19.10 12.32 -15.63
C GLY A 195 19.50 10.84 -15.73
N GLU A 196 19.86 10.19 -14.62
CA GLU A 196 20.18 8.75 -14.59
C GLU A 196 18.92 7.85 -14.63
N VAL A 197 17.76 8.45 -14.34
CA VAL A 197 16.41 7.88 -14.45
C VAL A 197 15.45 8.91 -15.02
N ASP A 198 14.52 8.47 -15.88
CA ASP A 198 13.50 9.34 -16.48
C ASP A 198 12.32 9.62 -15.53
N PHE A 199 12.10 8.73 -14.56
CA PHE A 199 10.98 8.81 -13.62
C PHE A 199 11.36 8.24 -12.26
N THR A 200 10.92 8.91 -11.20
CA THR A 200 10.99 8.40 -9.84
C THR A 200 9.81 8.88 -9.00
N CYS A 201 9.58 8.23 -7.86
CA CYS A 201 8.62 8.62 -6.85
C CYS A 201 9.27 8.58 -5.46
N ASP A 202 8.56 9.10 -4.46
CA ASP A 202 8.95 9.02 -3.05
C ASP A 202 10.37 9.58 -2.79
N VAL A 203 10.68 10.74 -3.37
CA VAL A 203 11.87 11.53 -3.00
C VAL A 203 11.67 12.19 -1.62
N PRO A 204 12.74 12.62 -0.92
CA PRO A 204 12.59 13.42 0.29
C PRO A 204 11.67 14.61 0.03
N TYR A 205 10.65 14.81 0.87
CA TYR A 205 9.68 15.90 0.63
C TYR A 205 10.33 17.29 0.71
N GLY A 206 11.42 17.43 1.47
CA GLY A 206 12.22 18.65 1.51
C GLY A 206 12.97 18.97 0.22
N ASP A 207 13.15 17.99 -0.68
CA ASP A 207 13.76 18.21 -1.98
C ASP A 207 12.81 18.76 -3.04
N VAL A 208 11.50 18.80 -2.78
CA VAL A 208 10.47 19.13 -3.79
C VAL A 208 10.74 20.47 -4.47
N GLU A 209 11.02 21.54 -3.71
CA GLU A 209 11.26 22.86 -4.29
C GLU A 209 12.59 22.93 -5.07
N ARG A 210 13.62 22.21 -4.59
CA ARG A 210 14.89 22.08 -5.31
C ARG A 210 14.71 21.34 -6.63
N LEU A 211 13.98 20.23 -6.64
CA LEU A 211 13.70 19.44 -7.83
C LEU A 211 12.80 20.19 -8.84
N LYS A 212 11.85 21.00 -8.37
CA LYS A 212 11.05 21.89 -9.26
C LYS A 212 11.92 22.92 -9.97
N ALA A 213 13.00 23.38 -9.33
CA ALA A 213 13.94 24.33 -9.90
C ALA A 213 15.01 23.65 -10.78
N ALA A 214 15.14 22.32 -10.74
CA ALA A 214 16.14 21.60 -11.51
C ALA A 214 15.77 21.55 -13.01
N PRO A 215 16.70 21.89 -13.91
CA PRO A 215 16.45 21.84 -15.36
C PRO A 215 16.04 20.43 -15.82
N GLY A 216 14.98 20.33 -16.62
CA GLY A 216 14.52 19.06 -17.17
C GLY A 216 13.75 18.16 -16.22
N VAL A 217 13.56 18.56 -14.94
CA VAL A 217 12.78 17.81 -13.96
C VAL A 217 11.38 18.41 -13.85
N LYS A 218 10.36 17.57 -14.00
CA LYS A 218 8.97 17.92 -13.71
C LYS A 218 8.54 17.23 -12.42
N VAL A 219 8.08 18.00 -11.44
CA VAL A 219 7.54 17.46 -10.18
C VAL A 219 6.02 17.55 -10.20
N GLU A 220 5.37 16.43 -9.95
CA GLU A 220 3.92 16.32 -9.79
C GLU A 220 3.60 15.82 -8.37
N ILE A 221 2.60 16.42 -7.74
CA ILE A 221 2.07 15.99 -6.45
C ILE A 221 0.64 15.51 -6.68
N CYS A 222 0.37 14.24 -6.38
CA CYS A 222 -0.91 13.61 -6.65
C CYS A 222 -1.50 13.05 -5.35
N SER A 223 -2.80 13.23 -5.16
CA SER A 223 -3.54 12.57 -4.08
C SER A 223 -3.59 11.06 -4.33
N THR A 224 -3.42 10.27 -3.27
CA THR A 224 -3.45 8.80 -3.32
C THR A 224 -4.37 8.26 -2.24
N ALA A 225 -4.97 7.08 -2.44
CA ALA A 225 -5.80 6.37 -1.45
C ALA A 225 -5.12 6.05 -0.10
N ARG A 226 -3.86 6.45 0.08
CA ARG A 226 -3.03 6.08 1.22
C ARG A 226 -3.14 7.11 2.32
N VAL A 227 -3.39 6.63 3.54
CA VAL A 227 -3.34 7.41 4.77
C VAL A 227 -2.07 7.07 5.56
N TYR A 228 -1.40 8.08 6.12
CA TYR A 228 -0.43 7.88 7.18
C TYR A 228 -1.15 7.79 8.51
N GLN A 229 -0.92 6.70 9.25
CA GLN A 229 -1.62 6.42 10.50
C GLN A 229 -0.65 5.87 11.55
N LEU A 230 -0.95 6.18 12.81
CA LEU A 230 -0.36 5.50 13.95
C LEU A 230 -1.22 4.27 14.28
N ILE A 231 -0.57 3.12 14.39
CA ILE A 231 -1.22 1.87 14.81
C ILE A 231 -0.79 1.58 16.24
N PHE A 232 -1.77 1.42 17.13
CA PHE A 232 -1.51 0.99 18.50
C PHE A 232 -1.27 -0.52 18.51
N GLY A 233 -0.09 -0.97 18.95
CA GLY A 233 0.29 -2.39 18.88
C GLY A 233 -0.60 -3.31 19.72
N ARG A 234 -0.84 -2.94 20.98
CA ARG A 234 -1.78 -3.64 21.89
C ARG A 234 -2.56 -2.59 22.67
N LEU A 235 -3.85 -2.85 22.91
CA LEU A 235 -4.68 -1.99 23.77
C LEU A 235 -4.59 -2.47 25.23
N ASP A 236 -4.84 -3.75 25.46
CA ASP A 236 -4.91 -4.32 26.82
C ASP A 236 -3.57 -4.25 27.55
N GLY A 237 -3.61 -3.87 28.82
CA GLY A 237 -2.41 -3.73 29.65
C GLY A 237 -1.42 -2.69 29.11
N THR A 238 -1.91 -1.68 28.37
CA THR A 238 -1.12 -0.53 27.92
C THR A 238 -1.87 0.77 28.20
N PRO A 239 -1.21 1.95 28.15
CA PRO A 239 -1.91 3.24 28.23
C PRO A 239 -3.03 3.38 27.18
N TYR A 240 -2.89 2.72 26.02
CA TYR A 240 -3.84 2.81 24.92
C TYR A 240 -5.15 2.07 25.16
N GLY A 241 -5.26 1.25 26.20
CA GLY A 241 -6.51 0.60 26.60
C GLY A 241 -7.60 1.61 26.96
N ASP A 242 -7.21 2.77 27.52
CA ASP A 242 -8.12 3.86 27.81
C ASP A 242 -8.39 4.69 26.55
N VAL A 243 -9.66 4.82 26.16
CA VAL A 243 -10.05 5.60 24.98
C VAL A 243 -9.67 7.07 25.09
N ARG A 244 -9.66 7.63 26.31
CA ARG A 244 -9.30 9.04 26.55
C ARG A 244 -7.83 9.29 26.21
N VAL A 245 -6.96 8.31 26.44
CA VAL A 245 -5.55 8.39 26.04
C VAL A 245 -5.41 8.43 24.51
N ARG A 246 -6.16 7.59 23.77
CA ARG A 246 -6.14 7.61 22.30
C ARG A 246 -6.69 8.92 21.71
N GLN A 247 -7.72 9.48 22.35
CA GLN A 247 -8.26 10.79 22.00
C GLN A 247 -7.26 11.91 22.30
N ALA A 248 -6.60 11.89 23.46
CA ALA A 248 -5.58 12.85 23.83
C ALA A 248 -4.43 12.88 22.83
N LEU A 249 -3.93 11.71 22.41
CA LEU A 249 -2.93 11.60 21.35
C LEU A 249 -3.42 12.25 20.05
N SER A 250 -4.70 12.06 19.69
CA SER A 250 -5.25 12.66 18.47
C SER A 250 -5.39 14.18 18.53
N TYR A 251 -5.65 14.75 19.71
CA TYR A 251 -5.70 16.20 19.95
C TYR A 251 -4.31 16.84 20.10
N ALA A 252 -3.33 16.09 20.64
CA ALA A 252 -1.97 16.58 20.81
C ALA A 252 -1.24 16.79 19.47
N LEU A 253 -1.62 16.05 18.42
CA LEU A 253 -0.97 16.12 17.12
C LEU A 253 -1.55 17.22 16.23
N ASP A 254 -0.70 18.15 15.78
CA ASP A 254 -1.05 19.11 14.74
C ASP A 254 -0.80 18.52 13.34
N ARG A 255 -1.83 17.87 12.79
CA ARG A 255 -1.81 17.29 11.44
C ARG A 255 -1.57 18.32 10.34
N ARG A 256 -1.97 19.58 10.56
CA ARG A 256 -1.76 20.66 9.59
C ARG A 256 -0.30 21.07 9.54
N VAL A 257 0.34 21.25 10.70
CA VAL A 257 1.79 21.51 10.77
C VAL A 257 2.57 20.34 10.17
N ILE A 258 2.18 19.09 10.46
CA ILE A 258 2.82 17.91 9.84
C ILE A 258 2.70 17.99 8.31
N ALA A 259 1.50 18.19 7.77
CA ALA A 259 1.28 18.24 6.32
C ALA A 259 2.03 19.40 5.64
N GLU A 260 1.92 20.63 6.18
CA GLU A 260 2.46 21.83 5.56
C GLU A 260 3.97 21.99 5.76
N LYS A 261 4.47 21.72 6.97
CA LYS A 261 5.85 21.99 7.36
C LYS A 261 6.72 20.75 7.27
N THR A 262 6.32 19.67 7.92
CA THR A 262 7.12 18.43 7.96
C THR A 262 7.13 17.71 6.61
N LEU A 263 5.99 17.72 5.89
CA LEU A 263 5.84 17.08 4.59
C LEU A 263 5.88 18.06 3.42
N HIS A 264 6.25 19.32 3.67
CA HIS A 264 6.43 20.34 2.63
C HIS A 264 5.23 20.50 1.68
N GLY A 265 4.00 20.36 2.20
CA GLY A 265 2.77 20.43 1.40
C GLY A 265 2.55 19.24 0.46
N SER A 266 3.28 18.14 0.63
CA SER A 266 3.15 16.91 -0.17
C SER A 266 2.05 15.97 0.34
N ALA A 267 1.26 16.41 1.32
CA ALA A 267 0.17 15.65 1.91
C ALA A 267 -0.94 16.58 2.41
N GLU A 268 -2.12 16.01 2.66
CA GLU A 268 -3.26 16.69 3.26
C GLU A 268 -3.49 16.18 4.70
N PRO A 269 -3.98 17.02 5.63
CA PRO A 269 -4.35 16.57 6.98
C PRO A 269 -5.47 15.54 6.94
N ALA A 270 -5.18 14.32 7.38
CA ALA A 270 -6.19 13.26 7.43
C ALA A 270 -7.25 13.53 8.52
N VAL A 271 -8.54 13.46 8.15
CA VAL A 271 -9.68 13.55 9.08
C VAL A 271 -10.16 12.18 9.59
N GLY A 272 -9.71 11.11 8.96
CA GLY A 272 -10.06 9.73 9.27
C GLY A 272 -9.22 8.73 8.47
N PRO A 273 -9.54 7.43 8.57
CA PRO A 273 -8.80 6.37 7.89
C PRO A 273 -9.02 6.34 6.36
N LEU A 274 -10.07 7.02 5.88
CA LEU A 274 -10.47 7.03 4.48
C LEU A 274 -10.37 8.43 3.91
N MET A 275 -10.00 8.51 2.63
CA MET A 275 -10.06 9.78 1.92
C MET A 275 -11.53 10.22 1.77
N PRO A 276 -11.84 11.51 2.00
CA PRO A 276 -13.20 12.03 1.80
C PRO A 276 -13.75 11.83 0.38
N ALA A 277 -12.88 11.70 -0.62
CA ALA A 277 -13.26 11.48 -2.01
C ALA A 277 -13.71 10.05 -2.33
N MET A 278 -13.52 9.09 -1.43
CA MET A 278 -13.99 7.71 -1.64
C MET A 278 -15.52 7.64 -1.46
N GLU A 279 -16.21 6.95 -2.37
CA GLU A 279 -17.68 6.84 -2.37
C GLU A 279 -18.28 6.36 -1.03
N TRP A 280 -17.57 5.48 -0.33
CA TRP A 280 -17.98 4.86 0.93
C TRP A 280 -17.40 5.58 2.16
N ALA A 281 -16.67 6.68 1.98
CA ALA A 281 -16.18 7.47 3.10
C ALA A 281 -17.30 8.28 3.74
N ASN A 282 -17.24 8.43 5.06
CA ASN A 282 -18.13 9.36 5.77
C ASN A 282 -17.66 10.80 5.55
N GLY A 283 -18.26 11.48 4.57
CA GLY A 283 -17.96 12.89 4.26
C GLY A 283 -18.29 13.89 5.38
N ASN A 284 -19.03 13.46 6.42
CA ASN A 284 -19.38 14.29 7.57
C ASN A 284 -18.44 14.07 8.77
N LEU A 285 -17.40 13.25 8.62
CA LEU A 285 -16.47 12.98 9.71
C LEU A 285 -15.67 14.23 10.06
N LYS A 286 -15.82 14.69 11.31
CA LYS A 286 -15.00 15.77 11.87
C LYS A 286 -13.73 15.15 12.45
N GLY A 287 -12.57 15.51 11.89
CA GLY A 287 -11.28 15.13 12.43
C GLY A 287 -11.00 15.77 13.80
N TYR A 288 -9.98 15.27 14.50
CA TYR A 288 -9.49 15.89 15.73
C TYR A 288 -8.68 17.14 15.37
N SER A 289 -9.08 18.29 15.94
CA SER A 289 -8.28 19.51 15.91
C SER A 289 -7.02 19.36 16.77
N HIS A 290 -6.03 20.21 16.53
CA HIS A 290 -4.94 20.36 17.48
C HIS A 290 -5.43 21.15 18.70
N ASP A 291 -5.47 20.52 19.86
CA ASP A 291 -5.85 21.12 21.13
C ASP A 291 -5.06 20.47 22.28
N LEU A 292 -3.90 21.07 22.58
CA LEU A 292 -3.01 20.57 23.62
C LEU A 292 -3.64 20.61 25.02
N ASN A 293 -4.51 21.58 25.30
CA ASN A 293 -5.18 21.69 26.59
C ASN A 293 -6.19 20.54 26.75
N LYS A 294 -6.98 20.27 25.71
CA LYS A 294 -7.91 19.14 25.72
C LYS A 294 -7.19 17.80 25.84
N ALA A 295 -6.03 17.65 25.18
CA ALA A 295 -5.19 16.47 25.33
C ALA A 295 -4.74 16.27 26.79
N LYS A 296 -4.23 17.31 27.44
CA LYS A 296 -3.79 17.26 28.85
C LYS A 296 -4.94 16.98 29.82
N GLU A 297 -6.11 17.58 29.59
CA GLU A 297 -7.33 17.32 30.37
C GLU A 297 -7.72 15.84 30.30
N LEU A 298 -7.81 15.27 29.09
CA LEU A 298 -8.14 13.85 28.89
C LEU A 298 -7.14 12.90 29.54
N LEU A 299 -5.85 13.24 29.51
CA LEU A 299 -4.79 12.48 30.18
C LEU A 299 -4.95 12.55 31.71
N ALA A 300 -5.24 13.72 32.26
CA ALA A 300 -5.49 13.90 33.69
C ALA A 300 -6.74 13.14 34.17
N GLU A 301 -7.84 13.17 33.40
CA GLU A 301 -9.04 12.36 33.65
C GLU A 301 -8.75 10.85 33.58
N ALA A 302 -7.83 10.46 32.71
CA ALA A 302 -7.33 9.09 32.62
C ALA A 302 -6.35 8.72 33.76
N GLY A 303 -6.06 9.64 34.68
CA GLY A 303 -5.23 9.43 35.86
C GLY A 303 -3.73 9.64 35.64
N TRP A 304 -3.33 10.24 34.52
CA TRP A 304 -1.94 10.59 34.23
C TRP A 304 -1.64 11.99 34.76
N LYS A 305 -0.57 12.12 35.56
CA LYS A 305 -0.16 13.40 36.17
C LYS A 305 1.35 13.46 36.23
N ASP A 306 1.94 14.63 36.05
CA ASP A 306 3.36 14.87 36.31
C ASP A 306 3.54 15.08 37.81
N VAL A 307 3.98 14.03 38.51
CA VAL A 307 4.12 14.00 39.98
C VAL A 307 5.49 14.49 40.42
N ASP A 308 6.54 14.23 39.64
CA ASP A 308 7.92 14.59 39.98
C ASP A 308 8.41 15.90 39.34
N GLY A 309 7.61 16.49 38.45
CA GLY A 309 7.88 17.77 37.81
C GLY A 309 8.88 17.69 36.65
N ASP A 310 9.20 16.49 36.15
CA ASP A 310 10.14 16.32 35.04
C ASP A 310 9.51 16.51 33.65
N GLY A 311 8.20 16.77 33.61
CA GLY A 311 7.44 17.00 32.39
C GLY A 311 6.94 15.72 31.72
N VAL A 312 7.14 14.54 32.30
CA VAL A 312 6.58 13.26 31.81
C VAL A 312 5.49 12.79 32.77
N LEU A 313 4.31 12.49 32.25
CA LEU A 313 3.20 12.06 33.08
C LEU A 313 3.42 10.67 33.67
N GLU A 314 2.97 10.44 34.90
CA GLU A 314 2.91 9.14 35.54
C GLU A 314 1.49 8.68 35.88
N LYS A 315 1.31 7.37 35.91
CA LYS A 315 0.12 6.71 36.45
C LYS A 315 0.56 5.42 37.15
N ASN A 316 0.11 5.23 38.39
CA ASN A 316 0.46 4.06 39.21
C ASN A 316 1.98 3.84 39.36
N GLY A 317 2.78 4.93 39.39
CA GLY A 317 4.23 4.87 39.51
C GLY A 317 4.98 4.58 38.20
N GLU A 318 4.28 4.44 37.07
CA GLU A 318 4.87 4.23 35.75
C GLU A 318 4.84 5.51 34.93
N LYS A 319 5.97 5.87 34.31
CA LYS A 319 6.07 6.99 33.37
C LYS A 319 5.37 6.67 32.05
N PHE A 320 4.75 7.67 31.43
CA PHE A 320 4.15 7.56 30.10
C PHE A 320 5.24 7.56 29.02
N ASN A 321 5.95 6.44 28.95
CA ASN A 321 6.97 6.17 27.95
C ASN A 321 6.42 5.23 26.89
N VAL A 322 6.59 5.59 25.62
CA VAL A 322 6.16 4.76 24.49
C VAL A 322 7.23 4.72 23.41
N THR A 323 7.25 3.63 22.65
CA THR A 323 8.15 3.49 21.50
C THR A 323 7.35 3.67 20.21
N LEU A 324 7.79 4.60 19.36
CA LEU A 324 7.27 4.77 18.01
C LEU A 324 8.20 4.08 17.02
N TYR A 325 7.73 2.96 16.47
CA TYR A 325 8.45 2.22 15.43
C TYR A 325 8.17 2.83 14.05
N THR A 326 9.21 3.00 13.25
CA THR A 326 9.15 3.56 11.90
C THR A 326 10.20 2.90 11.00
N TYR A 327 10.22 3.21 9.70
CA TYR A 327 11.16 2.62 8.74
C TYR A 327 11.52 3.63 7.62
N PRO A 328 12.74 3.56 7.04
CA PRO A 328 13.29 4.65 6.21
C PRO A 328 12.83 4.64 4.75
N GLN A 329 12.24 3.53 4.26
CA GLN A 329 11.89 3.36 2.85
C GLN A 329 10.85 4.37 2.34
N ARG A 330 10.10 4.99 3.26
CA ARG A 330 9.16 6.08 2.95
C ARG A 330 9.67 7.41 3.51
N PRO A 331 9.92 8.41 2.64
CA PRO A 331 10.60 9.65 3.04
C PRO A 331 9.87 10.46 4.11
N GLY A 332 8.54 10.35 4.21
CA GLY A 332 7.76 11.07 5.23
C GLY A 332 7.80 10.48 6.62
N LEU A 333 8.10 9.18 6.76
CA LEU A 333 7.84 8.48 8.03
C LEU A 333 8.75 8.91 9.17
N GLN A 334 10.04 9.10 8.90
CA GLN A 334 10.99 9.52 9.93
C GLN A 334 10.79 11.00 10.34
N PRO A 335 10.67 11.98 9.41
CA PRO A 335 10.36 13.36 9.79
C PRO A 335 9.04 13.48 10.56
N MET A 336 8.01 12.71 10.20
CA MET A 336 6.77 12.67 10.97
C MET A 336 6.98 12.08 12.36
N ALA A 337 7.77 11.02 12.51
CA ALA A 337 8.04 10.41 13.81
C ALA A 337 8.74 11.40 14.76
N GLU A 338 9.69 12.18 14.25
CA GLU A 338 10.38 13.24 14.99
C GLU A 338 9.41 14.38 15.38
N ALA A 339 8.56 14.83 14.45
CA ALA A 339 7.53 15.83 14.73
C ALA A 339 6.51 15.35 15.77
N ILE A 340 6.05 14.10 15.64
CA ILE A 340 5.14 13.44 16.59
C ILE A 340 5.80 13.32 17.97
N GLN A 341 7.07 12.92 18.03
CA GLN A 341 7.82 12.86 19.29
C GLN A 341 7.85 14.24 19.98
N ALA A 342 8.12 15.32 19.23
CA ALA A 342 8.11 16.67 19.78
C ALA A 342 6.72 17.09 20.29
N MET A 343 5.67 16.92 19.46
CA MET A 343 4.30 17.28 19.83
C MET A 343 3.77 16.50 21.04
N LEU A 344 4.08 15.20 21.12
CA LEU A 344 3.65 14.37 22.25
C LEU A 344 4.42 14.68 23.53
N LYS A 345 5.68 15.11 23.42
CA LYS A 345 6.44 15.62 24.57
C LYS A 345 5.76 16.83 25.21
N GLU A 346 5.17 17.73 24.41
CA GLU A 346 4.42 18.88 24.95
C GLU A 346 3.16 18.47 25.73
N ALA A 347 2.60 17.30 25.43
CA ALA A 347 1.49 16.67 26.14
C ALA A 347 1.94 15.85 27.37
N GLY A 348 3.24 15.80 27.65
CA GLY A 348 3.83 15.05 28.77
C GLY A 348 4.03 13.56 28.48
N ILE A 349 4.11 13.18 27.20
CA ILE A 349 4.34 11.80 26.78
C ILE A 349 5.75 11.69 26.22
N LYS A 350 6.57 10.80 26.80
CA LYS A 350 7.92 10.55 26.31
C LYS A 350 7.87 9.50 25.22
N VAL A 351 8.27 9.88 24.00
CA VAL A 351 8.33 8.98 22.85
C VAL A 351 9.78 8.65 22.52
N GLU A 352 10.12 7.37 22.44
CA GLU A 352 11.36 6.87 21.85
C GLU A 352 11.10 6.47 20.40
N VAL A 353 11.73 7.15 19.43
CA VAL A 353 11.63 6.77 18.02
C VAL A 353 12.64 5.67 17.73
N ARG A 354 12.16 4.56 17.16
CA ARG A 354 13.00 3.46 16.66
C ARG A 354 12.80 3.25 15.18
N VAL A 355 13.86 3.46 14.41
CA VAL A 355 13.89 3.16 12.98
C VAL A 355 14.31 1.71 12.79
N MET A 356 13.46 0.91 12.17
CA MET A 356 13.67 -0.51 11.89
C MET A 356 13.80 -0.71 10.37
N ASP A 357 14.48 -1.78 9.97
CA ASP A 357 14.41 -2.25 8.58
C ASP A 357 13.01 -2.83 8.30
N SER A 358 12.47 -2.54 7.11
CA SER A 358 11.14 -2.98 6.67
C SER A 358 11.11 -4.36 6.03
#